data_AF-A0A164X6Q4-F1
#
_entry.id   AF-A0A164X6Q4-F1
#
_cell.length_a   1.000
_cell.length_b   1.000
_cell.length_c   1.000
_cell.angle_alpha   90.00
_cell.angle_beta   90.00
_cell.angle_gamma   90.00
#
_symmetry.space_group_name_H-M   'P 1'
#
loop_
_entity.id
_entity.type
_entity.pdbx_description
1 polymer ?
#
loop_
_entity_poly.entity_id
_entity_poly.type
_entity_poly.pdbx_seq_one_letter_code
_entity_poly.pdbx_strand_id
1 'polypeptide(L)'
;MQLSVLLVTDAMLFNSVTLRLGDMDQESFLSQPLYNYFVDGLAAIIPCPKENVFVFNIQKNGDRIPPPNFTCHVSFKLQAATYTHFLLCRLHDEIVRKFMGL
;
A
#
# COMPACT_ATOMS: atom_id res chain seq x y z
N MET A 1 24.53 0.87 4.00
CA MET A 1 23.29 0.76 3.22
C MET A 1 23.15 -0.68 2.74
N GLN A 2 22.01 -1.32 2.96
CA GLN A 2 21.76 -2.71 2.54
C GLN A 2 20.62 -2.70 1.52
N LEU A 3 20.92 -3.08 0.28
CA LEU A 3 19.90 -3.24 -0.76
C LEU A 3 19.18 -4.56 -0.51
N SER A 4 17.91 -4.50 -0.14
CA SER A 4 17.07 -5.69 0.01
C SER A 4 16.32 -5.93 -1.29
N VAL A 5 16.69 -7.01 -2.00
CA VAL A 5 16.01 -7.44 -3.21
C VAL A 5 15.00 -8.52 -2.81
N LEU A 6 13.72 -8.23 -3.00
CA LEU A 6 12.64 -9.19 -2.78
C LEU A 6 12.09 -9.66 -4.13
N LEU A 7 12.16 -10.95 -4.41
CA LEU A 7 11.52 -11.54 -5.58
C LEU A 7 10.01 -11.58 -5.36
N VAL A 8 9.26 -10.82 -6.16
CA VAL A 8 7.79 -10.88 -6.15
C VAL A 8 7.37 -12.05 -7.03
N THR A 9 6.80 -13.09 -6.41
CA THR A 9 6.25 -14.26 -7.13
C THR A 9 4.78 -14.05 -7.45
N ASP A 10 4.20 -14.83 -8.38
CA ASP A 10 2.76 -14.74 -8.69
C ASP A 10 1.88 -14.98 -7.45
N ALA A 11 2.30 -15.89 -6.57
CA ALA A 11 1.66 -16.12 -5.27
C ALA A 11 1.68 -14.87 -4.36
N MET A 12 2.62 -13.94 -4.56
CA MET A 12 2.68 -12.64 -3.88
C MET A 12 1.83 -11.55 -4.55
N LEU A 13 1.40 -11.75 -5.79
CA LEU A 13 0.42 -10.90 -6.46
C LEU A 13 -1.02 -11.32 -6.12
N PHE A 14 -1.23 -12.60 -5.79
CA PHE A 14 -2.52 -13.06 -5.30
C PHE A 14 -2.93 -12.30 -4.03
N ASN A 15 -4.14 -11.75 -4.03
CA ASN A 15 -4.73 -10.95 -2.96
C ASN A 15 -4.02 -9.61 -2.68
N SER A 16 -3.35 -9.04 -3.68
CA SER A 16 -2.83 -7.67 -3.58
C SER A 16 -3.93 -6.63 -3.75
N VAL A 17 -3.80 -5.51 -3.04
CA VAL A 17 -4.70 -4.36 -3.13
C VAL A 17 -3.92 -3.19 -3.70
N THR A 18 -4.52 -2.47 -4.66
CA THR A 18 -3.99 -1.22 -5.20
C THR A 18 -4.78 -0.05 -4.66
N LEU A 19 -4.10 0.88 -3.98
CA LEU A 19 -4.67 2.14 -3.53
C LEU A 19 -4.33 3.24 -4.51
N ARG A 20 -5.34 4.02 -4.86
CA ARG A 20 -5.17 5.28 -5.58
C ARG A 20 -5.23 6.41 -4.57
N LEU A 21 -4.07 7.01 -4.32
CA LEU A 21 -3.93 8.18 -3.46
C LEU A 21 -4.05 9.43 -4.35
N GLY A 22 -5.06 10.25 -4.09
CA GLY A 22 -5.19 11.58 -4.69
C GLY A 22 -4.28 12.58 -4.00
N ASP A 23 -3.86 13.61 -4.73
CA ASP A 23 -3.01 14.71 -4.27
C ASP A 23 -1.70 14.27 -3.59
N MET A 24 -1.20 13.09 -3.98
CA MET A 24 -0.02 12.46 -3.41
C MET A 24 0.96 12.11 -4.54
N ASP A 25 2.20 12.60 -4.45
CA ASP A 25 3.25 12.17 -5.37
C ASP A 25 3.95 10.89 -4.87
N GLN A 26 4.52 10.12 -5.81
CA GLN A 26 5.23 8.88 -5.50
C GLN A 26 6.42 9.13 -4.57
N GLU A 27 7.21 10.17 -4.83
CA GLU A 27 8.37 10.51 -4.00
C GLU A 27 7.96 10.95 -2.60
N SER A 28 6.87 11.71 -2.49
CA SER A 28 6.29 12.11 -1.20
C SER A 28 5.80 10.89 -0.42
N PHE A 29 5.16 9.93 -1.08
CA PHE A 29 4.74 8.66 -0.44
C PHE A 29 5.95 7.85 0.06
N LEU A 30 7.01 7.76 -0.75
CA LEU A 30 8.24 7.05 -0.41
C LEU A 30 9.10 7.78 0.63
N SER A 31 8.82 9.05 0.90
CA SER A 31 9.51 9.79 1.95
C SER A 31 9.21 9.16 3.32
N GLN A 32 10.26 9.01 4.15
CA GLN A 32 10.05 8.86 5.59
C GLN A 32 9.52 10.19 6.10
N PRO A 33 8.41 10.27 6.85
CA PRO A 33 7.77 9.26 7.70
C PRO A 33 6.50 8.60 7.12
N LEU A 34 6.05 9.01 5.93
CA LEU A 34 4.74 8.65 5.39
C LEU A 34 4.65 7.16 5.03
N TYR A 35 5.71 6.61 4.45
CA TYR A 35 5.80 5.17 4.17
C TYR A 35 5.67 4.34 5.45
N ASN A 36 6.35 4.73 6.53
CA ASN A 36 6.26 4.03 7.80
C ASN A 36 4.85 4.13 8.40
N TYR A 37 4.23 5.31 8.35
CA TYR A 37 2.86 5.50 8.80
C TYR A 37 1.87 4.61 8.02
N PHE A 38 2.08 4.47 6.71
CA PHE A 38 1.29 3.57 5.88
C PHE A 38 1.43 2.10 6.32
N VAL A 39 2.67 1.62 6.49
CA VAL A 39 2.95 0.25 6.92
C VAL A 39 2.41 -0.01 8.33
N ASP A 40 2.62 0.90 9.27
CA ASP A 40 2.12 0.81 10.64
C ASP A 40 0.58 0.86 10.68
N GLY A 41 -0.03 1.69 9.82
CA GLY A 41 -1.48 1.77 9.65
C GLY A 41 -2.08 0.44 9.17
N LEU A 42 -1.45 -0.20 8.18
CA LEU A 42 -1.86 -1.52 7.69
C LEU A 42 -1.67 -2.62 8.74
N ALA A 43 -0.54 -2.61 9.45
CA ALA A 43 -0.26 -3.55 10.55
C ALA A 43 -1.19 -3.37 11.77
N ALA A 44 -1.80 -2.18 11.91
CA ALA A 44 -2.83 -1.94 12.92
C ALA A 44 -4.21 -2.43 12.49
N ILE A 45 -4.52 -2.44 11.18
CA ILE A 45 -5.82 -2.92 10.64
C ILE A 45 -5.83 -4.44 10.59
N ILE A 46 -4.77 -5.04 10.06
CA ILE A 46 -4.57 -6.49 10.09
C ILE A 46 -3.52 -6.76 11.16
N PRO A 47 -3.82 -7.54 12.22
CA PRO A 47 -2.85 -7.89 13.26
C PRO A 47 -1.78 -8.84 12.69
N CYS A 48 -0.91 -8.29 11.85
CA CYS A 48 0.25 -8.92 11.27
C CYS A 48 1.49 -8.07 11.60
N PRO A 49 2.66 -8.70 11.76
CA PRO A 49 3.91 -7.98 11.88
C PRO A 49 4.13 -7.09 10.65
N LYS A 50 4.75 -5.91 10.85
CA LYS A 50 5.12 -5.00 9.75
C LYS A 50 6.01 -5.67 8.71
N GLU A 51 6.78 -6.70 9.11
CA GLU A 51 7.61 -7.51 8.20
C GLU A 51 6.78 -8.29 7.17
N ASN A 52 5.48 -8.47 7.42
CA ASN A 52 4.55 -9.15 6.52
C ASN A 52 3.77 -8.18 5.61
N VAL A 53 4.11 -6.89 5.65
CA VAL A 53 3.55 -5.87 4.75
C VAL A 53 4.49 -5.69 3.58
N PHE A 54 4.04 -6.12 2.40
CA PHE A 54 4.80 -6.01 1.17
C PHE A 54 4.21 -4.93 0.30
N VAL A 55 4.85 -3.77 0.23
CA VAL A 55 4.47 -2.70 -0.71
C VAL A 55 5.29 -2.87 -1.98
N PHE A 56 4.62 -2.88 -3.13
CA PHE A 56 5.26 -3.05 -4.43
C PHE A 56 4.50 -2.25 -5.49
N ASN A 57 5.13 -2.04 -6.65
CA ASN A 57 4.49 -1.35 -7.77
C ASN A 57 3.89 0.02 -7.37
N ILE A 58 4.76 0.93 -6.94
CA ILE A 58 4.39 2.33 -6.67
C ILE A 58 4.54 3.09 -7.99
N GLN A 59 3.42 3.60 -8.52
CA GLN A 59 3.36 4.29 -9.81
C GLN A 59 2.85 5.72 -9.64
N LYS A 60 3.62 6.67 -10.17
CA LYS A 60 3.19 8.05 -10.38
C LYS A 60 2.31 8.13 -11.62
N ASN A 61 1.03 8.49 -11.46
CA ASN A 61 0.17 8.87 -12.57
C ASN A 61 0.24 10.39 -12.73
N GLY A 62 1.15 10.85 -13.59
CA GLY A 62 1.43 12.29 -13.77
C GLY A 62 2.07 12.72 -15.09
N ASP A 63 2.21 11.85 -16.08
CA ASP A 63 2.85 12.22 -17.36
C ASP A 63 1.93 12.99 -18.33
N ARG A 64 0.72 13.34 -17.91
CA ARG A 64 -0.16 14.22 -18.69
C ARG A 64 0.08 15.66 -18.28
N ILE A 65 0.70 16.43 -19.17
CA ILE A 65 0.79 17.89 -19.07
C ILE A 65 -0.49 18.50 -19.68
N PRO A 66 -1.22 19.38 -18.98
CA PRO A 66 -1.07 19.75 -17.57
C PRO A 66 -1.72 18.69 -16.66
N PRO A 67 -1.10 18.30 -15.53
CA PRO A 67 -1.71 17.30 -14.65
C PRO A 67 -2.71 18.01 -13.74
N PRO A 68 -4.03 17.71 -13.83
CA PRO A 68 -5.01 18.37 -12.97
C PRO A 68 -4.85 17.95 -11.50
N ASN A 69 -4.45 16.70 -11.22
CA ASN A 69 -4.28 16.17 -9.87
C ASN A 69 -3.12 15.14 -9.87
N PHE A 70 -2.16 15.27 -8.95
CA PHE A 70 -1.10 14.27 -8.77
C PHE A 70 -1.73 13.03 -8.14
N THR A 71 -1.74 11.89 -8.84
CA THR A 71 -2.27 10.64 -8.27
C THR A 71 -1.19 9.58 -8.21
N CYS A 72 -1.00 8.98 -7.03
CA CYS A 72 -0.06 7.88 -6.82
C CYS A 72 -0.84 6.58 -6.67
N HIS A 73 -0.39 5.52 -7.32
CA HIS A 73 -0.95 4.18 -7.19
C HIS A 73 0.04 3.33 -6.42
N VAL A 74 -0.40 2.75 -5.32
CA VAL A 74 0.43 1.93 -4.45
C VAL A 74 -0.21 0.56 -4.38
N SER A 75 0.49 -0.47 -4.86
CA SER A 75 0.05 -1.85 -4.64
C SER A 75 0.71 -2.42 -3.39
N PHE A 76 -0.04 -3.19 -2.62
CA PHE A 76 0.53 -3.87 -1.46
C PHE A 76 -0.17 -5.18 -1.20
N LYS A 77 0.53 -6.06 -0.46
CA LYS A 77 0.02 -7.33 0.02
C LYS A 77 0.32 -7.46 1.51
N LEU A 78 -0.63 -8.06 2.22
CA LEU A 78 -0.49 -8.44 3.61
C LEU A 78 -0.42 -9.96 3.71
N GLN A 79 0.69 -10.46 4.24
CA GLN A 79 0.88 -11.88 4.48
C GLN A 79 0.48 -12.22 5.92
N ALA A 80 -0.81 -12.38 6.15
CA ALA A 80 -1.34 -12.88 7.41
C ALA A 80 -1.42 -14.42 7.39
N ALA A 81 -1.07 -15.07 8.51
CA ALA A 81 -1.12 -16.53 8.65
C ALA A 81 -2.54 -17.11 8.66
N THR A 82 -3.58 -16.26 8.75
CA THR A 82 -4.95 -16.68 8.99
C THR A 82 -5.93 -15.87 8.14
N TYR A 83 -6.67 -16.59 7.27
CA TYR A 83 -7.87 -16.13 6.54
C TYR A 83 -7.68 -14.96 5.54
N THR A 84 -6.93 -15.21 4.48
CA THR A 84 -6.64 -14.25 3.39
C THR A 84 -7.88 -13.69 2.67
N HIS A 85 -9.01 -14.39 2.60
CA HIS A 85 -10.17 -13.90 1.85
C HIS A 85 -11.04 -12.90 2.63
N PHE A 86 -11.39 -13.21 3.89
CA PHE A 86 -12.24 -12.33 4.72
C PHE A 86 -11.53 -11.05 5.14
N LEU A 87 -10.21 -11.08 5.30
CA LEU A 87 -9.45 -9.89 5.70
C LEU A 87 -9.41 -8.83 4.60
N LEU A 88 -9.45 -9.19 3.31
CA LEU A 88 -9.39 -8.20 2.22
C LEU A 88 -10.63 -7.30 2.17
N CYS A 89 -11.82 -7.87 2.39
CA CYS A 89 -13.06 -7.09 2.45
C CYS A 89 -13.05 -6.13 3.64
N ARG A 90 -12.63 -6.62 4.83
CA ARG A 90 -12.45 -5.77 6.03
C ARG A 90 -11.41 -4.69 5.83
N LEU A 91 -10.32 -5.02 5.14
CA LEU A 91 -9.21 -4.12 4.87
C LEU A 91 -9.65 -2.96 3.97
N HIS A 92 -10.45 -3.24 2.93
CA HIS A 92 -11.00 -2.19 2.07
C HIS A 92 -11.77 -1.16 2.92
N ASP A 93 -12.71 -1.64 3.75
CA ASP A 93 -13.54 -0.75 4.57
C ASP A 93 -12.72 0.04 5.60
N GLU A 94 -11.78 -0.61 6.29
CA GLU A 94 -10.92 0.03 7.30
C GLU A 94 -9.89 1.00 6.69
N ILE A 95 -9.33 0.70 5.51
CA ILE A 95 -8.43 1.63 4.82
C ILE A 95 -9.21 2.86 4.38
N VAL A 96 -10.40 2.69 3.81
CA VAL A 96 -11.27 3.82 3.45
C VAL A 96 -11.58 4.64 4.70
N ARG A 97 -11.95 3.99 5.82
CA ARG A 97 -12.24 4.68 7.08
C ARG A 97 -11.05 5.48 7.61
N LYS A 98 -9.88 4.86 7.64
CA LYS A 98 -8.70 5.38 8.36
C LYS A 98 -7.85 6.34 7.53
N PHE A 99 -7.77 6.13 6.22
CA PHE A 99 -7.00 7.00 5.32
C PHE A 99 -7.85 8.02 4.57
N MET A 100 -9.14 7.74 4.29
CA MET A 100 -10.04 8.71 3.62
C MET A 100 -10.95 9.47 4.60
N GLY A 101 -10.93 9.13 5.90
CA GLY A 101 -11.60 9.90 6.96
C GLY A 101 -13.13 9.88 6.92
N LEU A 102 -13.74 8.81 6.39
CA LEU A 102 -15.20 8.59 6.38
C LEU A 102 -15.67 7.76 7.60
#